data_AF-A0A7R8VAK7-F1
#
_entry.id   AF-A0A7R8VAK7-F1
#
_cell.length_a   1.000
_cell.length_b   1.000
_cell.length_c   1.000
_cell.angle_alpha   90.00
_cell.angle_beta   90.00
_cell.angle_gamma   90.00
#
_symmetry.space_group_name_H-M   'P 1'
#
loop_
_entity.id
_entity.type
_entity.pdbx_description
1 polymer ?
#
loop_
_entity_poly.entity_id
_entity_poly.type
_entity_poly.pdbx_seq_one_letter_code
_entity_poly.pdbx_strand_id
1 'polypeptide(L)'
;MFTFMNKDDHKKSPELFENVVEGLKKIYRTKLLPLEQHYQFHDFHSPQLDDPDFDAKPMILLVGQYSTGKTTFIRYLLEQDFPGIRIGPEPTTDRFIAVMYDEKEGVIPGNALVVDPKKQFRPLTKFGNAFLNRFQCSTVNTPVLKGISIVDTPGILSGEKQRVDRGYDFTGVLEWFAERVDRIILLFDAHKLDISDEFRRSIEALRGHDDKIRIVLNKADMVDHQQLMRVYGALMWSLGKVLQTPEVARVYIGSFWDQPLRFDVNRRLFEDEEQDLFRDMQSLPKNAALRKLNDLIKRARLAKVHAYIISALRKDMPSVFGKDGKKKDLIKNLGQIYDQIQREHQISPGDFPDLKKMQELLVHHDFTKFHPLKPRLLEIVDKMLAEDIAHLMAMIPHEDISATSEPRVKGGAFDGVQDTVSPFGYKRGEGIDAGHGEPEWIVSKERYKYDAMFDTLGPIDGKLTGAAAKSEMVKSKLPNSVLGKVWKLSDVDKDGMLDSDEFALAMHLIEIKVNGHDLPTELPEHLVPPSKRGF
;
A
#
# COMPACT_ATOMS: atom_id res chain seq x y z
N MET A 1 11.74 28.25 -62.13
CA MET A 1 10.48 27.57 -61.76
C MET A 1 10.86 26.58 -60.66
N PHE A 2 10.70 26.98 -59.39
CA PHE A 2 11.11 26.19 -58.23
C PHE A 2 9.96 25.27 -57.82
N THR A 3 10.18 23.97 -57.90
CA THR A 3 9.21 22.95 -57.48
C THR A 3 9.34 22.74 -55.98
N PHE A 4 8.29 23.11 -55.25
CA PHE A 4 8.10 22.80 -53.84
C PHE A 4 7.98 21.28 -53.64
N MET A 5 8.85 20.69 -52.82
CA MET A 5 8.58 19.39 -52.17
C MET A 5 8.39 19.65 -50.68
N ASN A 6 7.14 19.47 -50.24
CA ASN A 6 6.77 19.35 -48.83
C ASN A 6 7.62 18.25 -48.18
N LYS A 7 8.28 18.59 -47.08
CA LYS A 7 8.78 17.60 -46.13
C LYS A 7 7.60 17.13 -45.30
N ASP A 8 7.15 15.91 -45.57
CA ASP A 8 6.22 15.21 -44.69
C ASP A 8 6.85 15.05 -43.30
N ASP A 9 6.09 15.47 -42.30
CA ASP A 9 6.30 15.17 -40.89
C ASP A 9 6.36 13.65 -40.70
N HIS A 10 7.57 13.13 -40.48
CA HIS A 10 7.75 11.81 -39.90
C HIS A 10 7.16 11.82 -38.48
N LYS A 11 5.88 11.44 -38.36
CA LYS A 11 5.32 10.85 -37.14
C LYS A 11 6.24 9.69 -36.75
N LYS A 12 7.12 9.91 -35.77
CA LYS A 12 7.83 8.83 -35.10
C LYS A 12 6.78 7.86 -34.59
N SER A 13 6.83 6.62 -35.06
CA SER A 13 6.09 5.51 -34.47
C SER A 13 6.31 5.52 -32.96
N PRO A 14 5.26 5.33 -32.13
CA PRO A 14 5.45 5.21 -30.69
C PRO A 14 6.48 4.11 -30.44
N GLU A 15 7.49 4.39 -29.60
CA GLU A 15 8.46 3.37 -29.21
C GLU A 15 7.68 2.24 -28.52
N LEU A 16 7.65 1.07 -29.13
CA LEU A 16 7.04 -0.13 -28.57
C LEU A 16 7.93 -0.63 -27.43
N PHE A 17 7.40 -0.68 -26.21
CA PHE A 17 8.05 -1.27 -25.05
C PHE A 17 7.54 -2.71 -24.86
N GLU A 18 8.41 -3.63 -24.40
CA GLU A 18 8.01 -5.01 -24.09
C GLU A 18 7.10 -5.09 -22.86
N ASN A 19 7.38 -4.29 -21.83
CA ASN A 19 6.56 -4.11 -20.63
C ASN A 19 6.78 -2.71 -20.02
N VAL A 20 5.93 -2.32 -19.07
CA VAL A 20 5.96 -1.00 -18.41
C VAL A 20 7.28 -0.77 -17.67
N VAL A 21 7.85 -1.80 -17.03
CA VAL A 21 9.10 -1.68 -16.24
C VAL A 21 10.30 -1.35 -17.14
N GLU A 22 10.45 -2.02 -18.28
CA GLU A 22 11.48 -1.72 -19.28
C GLU A 22 11.29 -0.32 -19.88
N GLY A 23 10.05 0.09 -20.11
CA GLY A 23 9.71 1.45 -20.50
C GLY A 23 10.20 2.49 -19.48
N LEU A 24 9.93 2.26 -18.19
CA LEU A 24 10.39 3.12 -17.09
C LEU A 24 11.92 3.22 -17.03
N LYS A 25 12.63 2.08 -17.10
CA LYS A 25 14.11 2.06 -17.10
C LYS A 25 14.68 2.90 -18.23
N LYS A 26 14.18 2.69 -19.46
CA LYS A 26 14.66 3.40 -20.64
C LYS A 26 14.38 4.90 -20.54
N ILE A 27 13.18 5.28 -20.12
CA ILE A 27 12.79 6.68 -19.92
C ILE A 27 13.68 7.34 -18.87
N TYR A 28 13.90 6.70 -17.72
CA TYR A 28 14.79 7.21 -16.69
C TYR A 28 16.19 7.49 -17.24
N ARG A 29 16.83 6.47 -17.85
CA ARG A 29 18.21 6.56 -18.38
C ARG A 29 18.38 7.61 -19.46
N THR A 30 17.41 7.73 -20.36
CA THR A 30 17.54 8.57 -21.56
C THR A 30 17.03 9.99 -21.38
N LYS A 31 16.07 10.21 -20.46
CA LYS A 31 15.37 11.50 -20.33
C LYS A 31 15.62 12.18 -18.99
N LEU A 32 15.57 11.45 -17.88
CA LEU A 32 15.71 12.04 -16.54
C LEU A 32 17.16 12.06 -16.04
N LEU A 33 17.89 10.95 -16.15
CA LEU A 33 19.26 10.80 -15.66
C LEU A 33 20.23 11.89 -16.17
N PRO A 34 20.18 12.33 -17.44
CA PRO A 34 21.04 13.42 -17.91
C PRO A 34 20.80 14.75 -17.18
N LEU A 35 19.55 15.03 -16.78
CA LEU A 35 19.22 16.21 -15.97
C LEU A 35 19.79 16.06 -14.54
N GLU A 36 19.58 14.89 -13.93
CA GLU A 36 20.07 14.58 -12.57
C GLU A 36 21.60 14.74 -12.47
N GLN A 37 22.33 14.14 -13.41
CA GLN A 37 23.79 14.21 -13.44
C GLN A 37 24.29 15.64 -13.71
N HIS A 38 23.64 16.38 -14.60
CA HIS A 38 24.09 17.73 -14.96
C HIS A 38 23.98 18.72 -13.79
N TYR A 39 22.93 18.60 -12.98
CA TYR A 39 22.69 19.48 -11.83
C TYR A 39 23.06 18.85 -10.48
N GLN A 40 23.88 17.79 -10.49
CA GLN A 40 24.40 17.15 -9.28
C GLN A 40 23.29 16.68 -8.32
N PHE A 41 22.16 16.24 -8.85
CA PHE A 41 20.98 15.86 -8.05
C PHE A 41 21.29 14.85 -6.95
N HIS A 42 22.18 13.90 -7.24
CA HIS A 42 22.54 12.81 -6.34
C HIS A 42 23.31 13.24 -5.09
N ASP A 43 23.95 14.42 -5.14
CA ASP A 43 24.69 14.98 -4.00
C ASP A 43 23.76 15.68 -2.99
N PHE A 44 22.50 15.94 -3.38
CA PHE A 44 21.53 16.67 -2.57
C PHE A 44 20.35 15.80 -2.11
N HIS A 45 19.79 15.00 -3.01
CA HIS A 45 18.50 14.34 -2.77
C HIS A 45 18.66 12.83 -2.65
N SER A 46 18.70 12.12 -3.77
CA SER A 46 18.72 10.67 -3.79
C SER A 46 19.69 10.11 -4.85
N PRO A 47 20.30 8.94 -4.57
CA PRO A 47 21.28 8.35 -5.47
C PRO A 47 20.66 8.00 -6.82
N GLN A 48 21.53 7.77 -7.81
CA GLN A 48 21.14 7.24 -9.11
C GLN A 48 20.38 5.92 -8.96
N LEU A 49 19.33 5.72 -9.76
CA LEU A 49 18.61 4.46 -9.82
C LEU A 49 19.33 3.48 -10.76
N ASP A 50 19.50 2.25 -10.30
CA ASP A 50 20.05 1.14 -11.07
C ASP A 50 18.94 0.15 -11.47
N ASP A 51 19.22 -0.79 -12.39
CA ASP A 51 18.23 -1.78 -12.84
C ASP A 51 17.52 -2.53 -11.69
N PRO A 52 18.21 -2.93 -10.61
CA PRO A 52 17.56 -3.55 -9.46
C PRO A 52 16.48 -2.70 -8.78
N ASP A 53 16.54 -1.36 -8.82
CA ASP A 53 15.48 -0.50 -8.26
C ASP A 53 14.17 -0.65 -9.07
N PHE A 54 14.28 -0.94 -10.37
CA PHE A 54 13.14 -1.18 -11.26
C PHE A 54 12.68 -2.64 -11.21
N ASP A 55 13.60 -3.60 -11.11
CA ASP A 55 13.30 -5.04 -11.10
C ASP A 55 12.90 -5.58 -9.73
N ALA A 56 13.16 -4.82 -8.66
CA ALA A 56 12.81 -5.24 -7.32
C ALA A 56 11.29 -5.47 -7.19
N LYS A 57 10.98 -6.61 -6.56
CA LYS A 57 9.64 -6.94 -6.07
C LYS A 57 9.16 -5.86 -5.10
N PRO A 58 7.83 -5.69 -4.97
CA PRO A 58 7.28 -4.75 -4.03
C PRO A 58 7.79 -4.99 -2.61
N MET A 59 8.15 -3.92 -1.92
CA MET A 59 8.68 -4.00 -0.56
C MET A 59 7.72 -3.41 0.47
N ILE A 60 7.64 -4.08 1.61
CA ILE A 60 6.89 -3.62 2.79
C ILE A 60 7.87 -3.30 3.90
N LEU A 61 7.85 -2.08 4.41
CA LEU A 61 8.66 -1.66 5.55
C LEU A 61 7.82 -1.72 6.84
N LEU A 62 8.28 -2.47 7.84
CA LEU A 62 7.62 -2.48 9.15
C LEU A 62 8.33 -1.50 10.09
N VAL A 63 7.63 -0.49 10.60
CA VAL A 63 8.18 0.49 11.55
C VAL A 63 7.35 0.48 12.83
N GLY A 64 8.01 0.56 13.98
CA GLY A 64 7.31 0.58 15.25
C GLY A 64 8.25 0.48 16.44
N GLN A 65 7.74 0.83 17.60
CA GLN A 65 8.51 0.77 18.85
C GLN A 65 8.88 -0.66 19.25
N TYR A 66 9.67 -0.75 20.31
CA TYR A 66 10.06 -2.02 20.88
C TYR A 66 8.83 -2.86 21.29
N SER A 67 8.89 -4.17 21.05
CA SER A 67 7.84 -5.12 21.46
C SER A 67 6.44 -4.93 20.82
N THR A 68 6.28 -4.11 19.77
CA THR A 68 5.00 -3.94 19.06
C THR A 68 4.60 -5.13 18.17
N GLY A 69 5.49 -6.12 18.02
CA GLY A 69 5.20 -7.36 17.29
C GLY A 69 5.60 -7.37 15.82
N LYS A 70 6.51 -6.50 15.35
CA LYS A 70 6.98 -6.47 13.94
C LYS A 70 7.49 -7.83 13.45
N THR A 71 8.45 -8.41 14.17
CA THR A 71 9.03 -9.72 13.82
C THR A 71 8.00 -10.85 13.88
N THR A 72 7.11 -10.82 14.89
CA THR A 72 5.98 -11.76 15.01
C THR A 72 5.00 -11.62 13.85
N PHE A 73 4.72 -10.39 13.41
CA PHE A 73 3.85 -10.10 12.26
C PHE A 73 4.43 -10.72 10.98
N ILE A 74 5.74 -10.62 10.75
CA ILE A 74 6.38 -11.30 9.60
C ILE A 74 6.22 -12.81 9.71
N ARG A 75 6.55 -13.40 10.86
CA ARG A 75 6.40 -14.85 11.08
C ARG A 75 4.95 -15.29 10.84
N TYR A 76 3.99 -14.51 11.30
CA TYR A 76 2.57 -14.76 11.11
C TYR A 76 2.19 -14.76 9.62
N LEU A 77 2.60 -13.72 8.87
CA LEU A 77 2.36 -13.67 7.42
C LEU A 77 2.97 -14.84 6.65
N LEU A 78 4.17 -15.26 7.04
CA LEU A 78 4.88 -16.35 6.38
C LEU A 78 4.40 -17.74 6.85
N GLU A 79 3.70 -17.81 7.97
CA GLU A 79 3.37 -19.04 8.73
C GLU A 79 4.59 -19.93 9.04
N GLN A 80 5.78 -19.32 9.06
CA GLN A 80 7.03 -20.01 9.35
C GLN A 80 8.09 -19.03 9.88
N ASP A 81 9.08 -19.58 10.57
CA ASP A 81 10.26 -18.83 10.98
C ASP A 81 11.16 -18.50 9.78
N PHE A 82 12.01 -17.48 9.93
CA PHE A 82 13.00 -17.11 8.91
C PHE A 82 14.41 -17.05 9.52
N PRO A 83 15.49 -17.31 8.73
CA PRO A 83 16.85 -17.26 9.23
C PRO A 83 17.20 -15.92 9.88
N GLY A 84 17.77 -15.97 11.08
CA GLY A 84 18.12 -14.77 11.85
C GLY A 84 16.96 -14.12 12.60
N ILE A 85 15.79 -14.75 12.63
CA ILE A 85 14.66 -14.33 13.47
C ILE A 85 15.03 -14.36 14.95
N ARG A 86 14.63 -13.33 15.69
CA ARG A 86 14.74 -13.26 17.16
C ARG A 86 13.46 -12.63 17.72
N ILE A 87 12.67 -13.42 18.43
CA ILE A 87 11.46 -12.95 19.11
C ILE A 87 11.71 -13.06 20.61
N GLY A 88 11.62 -11.95 21.33
CA GLY A 88 11.72 -11.96 22.80
C GLY A 88 11.29 -10.64 23.44
N PRO A 89 10.97 -10.67 24.75
CA PRO A 89 10.46 -9.52 25.49
C PRO A 89 11.52 -8.44 25.79
N GLU A 90 12.81 -8.78 25.72
CA GLU A 90 13.96 -7.87 25.85
C GLU A 90 14.47 -7.41 24.49
N PRO A 91 15.05 -6.20 24.31
CA PRO A 91 15.61 -5.66 23.05
C PRO A 91 16.29 -6.68 22.12
N THR A 92 15.51 -7.42 21.32
CA THR A 92 15.98 -8.63 20.62
C THR A 92 16.46 -8.37 19.19
N THR A 93 15.84 -7.40 18.51
CA THR A 93 16.18 -7.00 17.13
C THR A 93 16.80 -5.61 17.12
N ASP A 94 18.13 -5.56 17.03
CA ASP A 94 18.93 -4.34 16.85
C ASP A 94 19.32 -4.08 15.38
N ARG A 95 18.82 -4.91 14.45
CA ARG A 95 19.19 -4.95 13.03
C ARG A 95 18.02 -4.70 12.10
N PHE A 96 18.33 -4.12 10.95
CA PHE A 96 17.46 -4.17 9.78
C PHE A 96 17.58 -5.54 9.12
N ILE A 97 16.45 -6.18 8.87
CA ILE A 97 16.39 -7.51 8.24
C ILE A 97 15.53 -7.40 6.98
N ALA A 98 16.15 -7.48 5.81
CA ALA A 98 15.44 -7.63 4.55
C ALA A 98 15.10 -9.11 4.34
N VAL A 99 13.85 -9.49 4.56
CA VAL A 99 13.33 -10.84 4.33
C VAL A 99 12.90 -10.96 2.86
N MET A 100 13.63 -11.77 2.10
CA MET A 100 13.48 -11.88 0.64
C MET A 100 13.42 -13.34 0.20
N TYR A 101 12.86 -13.56 -0.98
CA TYR A 101 12.85 -14.90 -1.59
C TYR A 101 14.23 -15.30 -2.11
N ASP A 102 14.58 -16.56 -1.85
CA ASP A 102 15.60 -17.32 -2.57
C ASP A 102 15.22 -18.80 -2.51
N GLU A 103 15.75 -19.63 -3.40
CA GLU A 103 15.60 -21.07 -3.31
C GLU A 103 16.39 -21.64 -2.12
N LYS A 104 17.50 -20.97 -1.74
CA LYS A 104 18.35 -21.36 -0.61
C LYS A 104 18.09 -20.48 0.59
N GLU A 105 17.77 -21.13 1.70
CA GLU A 105 17.61 -20.44 2.97
C GLU A 105 18.97 -20.04 3.56
N GLY A 106 19.03 -18.83 4.11
CA GLY A 106 20.27 -18.34 4.68
C GLY A 106 20.22 -16.89 5.12
N VAL A 107 21.36 -16.41 5.58
CA VAL A 107 21.56 -15.01 5.97
C VAL A 107 22.75 -14.45 5.21
N ILE A 108 22.53 -13.31 4.56
CA ILE A 108 23.57 -12.54 3.87
C ILE A 108 23.87 -11.29 4.72
N PRO A 109 25.09 -11.14 5.26
CA PRO A 109 25.48 -9.95 6.02
C PRO A 109 25.45 -8.68 5.17
N GLY A 110 25.15 -7.53 5.79
CA GLY A 110 25.01 -6.24 5.10
C GLY A 110 26.22 -5.83 4.25
N ASN A 111 27.44 -6.08 4.73
CA ASN A 111 28.67 -5.81 3.96
C ASN A 111 28.75 -6.59 2.65
N ALA A 112 28.25 -7.82 2.61
CA ALA A 112 28.17 -8.63 1.39
C ALA A 112 26.96 -8.25 0.53
N LEU A 113 25.87 -7.83 1.17
CA LEU A 113 24.62 -7.49 0.49
C LEU A 113 24.73 -6.21 -0.35
N VAL A 114 25.49 -5.21 0.10
CA VAL A 114 25.65 -3.94 -0.64
C VAL A 114 26.58 -4.05 -1.86
N VAL A 115 27.32 -5.15 -2.00
CA VAL A 115 28.17 -5.40 -3.17
C VAL A 115 27.52 -6.33 -4.20
N ASP A 116 26.35 -6.88 -3.90
CA ASP A 116 25.62 -7.74 -4.83
C ASP A 116 24.95 -6.90 -5.94
N PRO A 117 25.35 -7.06 -7.21
CA PRO A 117 24.78 -6.29 -8.33
C PRO A 117 23.31 -6.63 -8.61
N LYS A 118 22.79 -7.73 -8.06
CA LYS A 118 21.38 -8.15 -8.22
C LYS A 118 20.46 -7.52 -7.17
N LYS A 119 21.00 -6.75 -6.22
CA LYS A 119 20.25 -6.19 -5.10
C LYS A 119 20.36 -4.67 -5.09
N GLN A 120 19.25 -4.01 -4.78
CA GLN A 120 19.14 -2.54 -4.74
C GLN A 120 19.77 -1.89 -3.49
N PHE A 121 20.55 -2.64 -2.71
CA PHE A 121 21.04 -2.17 -1.41
C PHE A 121 22.39 -1.46 -1.46
N ARG A 122 23.06 -1.43 -2.63
CA ARG A 122 24.37 -0.78 -2.80
C ARG A 122 24.45 0.64 -2.22
N PRO A 123 23.46 1.53 -2.42
CA PRO A 123 23.51 2.89 -1.88
C PRO A 123 23.54 2.97 -0.36
N LEU A 124 23.15 1.91 0.36
CA LEU A 124 23.21 1.87 1.82
C LEU A 124 24.64 1.90 2.38
N THR A 125 25.65 1.70 1.53
CA THR A 125 27.07 1.87 1.89
C THR A 125 27.36 3.25 2.49
N LYS A 126 26.59 4.28 2.11
CA LYS A 126 26.74 5.65 2.62
C LYS A 126 26.54 5.78 4.13
N PHE A 127 25.81 4.86 4.76
CA PHE A 127 25.58 4.86 6.21
C PHE A 127 26.72 4.22 7.01
N GLY A 128 27.75 3.71 6.32
CA GLY A 128 28.99 3.23 6.93
C GLY A 128 28.89 1.88 7.62
N ASN A 129 30.04 1.39 8.08
CA ASN A 129 30.18 0.03 8.64
C ASN A 129 29.33 -0.23 9.89
N ALA A 130 29.07 0.80 10.70
CA ALA A 130 28.24 0.66 11.89
C ALA A 130 26.81 0.24 11.54
N PHE A 131 26.25 0.81 10.47
CA PHE A 131 24.96 0.39 9.92
C PHE A 131 25.05 -0.98 9.24
N LEU A 132 26.04 -1.21 8.38
CA LEU A 132 26.15 -2.45 7.60
C LEU A 132 26.32 -3.70 8.47
N ASN A 133 26.95 -3.58 9.65
CA ASN A 133 27.03 -4.65 10.65
C ASN A 133 25.68 -4.96 11.34
N ARG A 134 24.72 -4.02 11.25
CA ARG A 134 23.35 -4.12 11.76
C ARG A 134 22.33 -4.18 10.62
N PHE A 135 22.76 -4.58 9.44
CA PHE A 135 21.92 -4.84 8.29
C PHE A 135 22.18 -6.25 7.78
N GLN A 136 21.13 -6.98 7.43
CA GLN A 136 21.25 -8.31 6.85
C GLN A 136 20.06 -8.59 5.93
N CYS A 137 20.26 -9.52 4.99
CA CYS A 137 19.18 -10.12 4.22
C CYS A 137 18.96 -11.55 4.70
N SER A 138 17.71 -11.90 5.00
CA SER A 138 17.28 -13.26 5.30
C SER A 138 16.59 -13.82 4.07
N THR A 139 17.13 -14.90 3.53
CA THR A 139 16.56 -15.56 2.35
C THR A 139 15.72 -16.76 2.77
N VAL A 140 14.50 -16.85 2.23
CA VAL A 140 13.53 -17.90 2.59
C VAL A 140 12.79 -18.37 1.35
N ASN A 141 12.59 -19.68 1.22
CA ASN A 141 11.84 -20.26 0.11
C ASN A 141 10.35 -20.37 0.48
N THR A 142 9.58 -19.32 0.17
CA THR A 142 8.12 -19.31 0.40
C THR A 142 7.38 -18.61 -0.74
N PRO A 143 6.17 -19.10 -1.11
CA PRO A 143 5.32 -18.44 -2.10
C PRO A 143 5.04 -16.97 -1.79
N VAL A 144 4.93 -16.59 -0.50
CA VAL A 144 4.67 -15.19 -0.10
C VAL A 144 5.75 -14.27 -0.64
N LEU A 145 7.01 -14.64 -0.42
CA LEU A 145 8.16 -13.83 -0.83
C LEU A 145 8.43 -13.90 -2.35
N LYS A 146 7.79 -14.83 -3.07
CA LYS A 146 7.78 -14.78 -4.54
C LYS A 146 7.05 -13.52 -5.03
N GLY A 147 5.99 -13.09 -4.33
CA GLY A 147 5.22 -11.89 -4.66
C GLY A 147 5.77 -10.59 -4.06
N ILE A 148 6.29 -10.62 -2.83
CA ILE A 148 6.72 -9.41 -2.10
C ILE A 148 8.05 -9.61 -1.35
N SER A 149 8.62 -8.55 -0.81
CA SER A 149 9.72 -8.60 0.15
C SER A 149 9.38 -7.74 1.37
N ILE A 150 9.88 -8.11 2.55
CA ILE A 150 9.52 -7.45 3.80
C ILE A 150 10.80 -6.98 4.50
N VAL A 151 10.81 -5.75 5.01
CA VAL A 151 11.92 -5.18 5.77
C VAL A 151 11.48 -5.01 7.22
N ASP A 152 12.05 -5.83 8.09
CA ASP A 152 11.92 -5.64 9.55
C ASP A 152 12.90 -4.55 10.00
N THR A 153 12.40 -3.58 10.78
CA THR A 153 13.24 -2.51 11.34
C THR A 153 13.55 -2.77 12.82
N PRO A 154 14.71 -2.33 13.32
CA PRO A 154 14.98 -2.34 14.75
C PRO A 154 13.86 -1.62 15.53
N GLY A 155 13.53 -2.13 16.71
CA GLY A 155 12.59 -1.45 17.59
C GLY A 155 13.03 -0.01 17.91
N ILE A 156 12.11 0.94 17.78
CA ILE A 156 12.35 2.32 18.22
C ILE A 156 12.28 2.36 19.74
N LEU A 157 13.29 2.96 20.37
CA LEU A 157 13.40 3.01 21.83
C LEU A 157 12.43 4.05 22.39
N SER A 158 11.92 3.79 23.59
CA SER A 158 11.04 4.68 24.33
C SER A 158 11.83 5.38 25.44
N GLY A 159 11.81 6.71 25.46
CA GLY A 159 12.34 7.54 26.55
C GLY A 159 13.79 8.05 26.39
N GLU A 160 14.09 9.19 27.03
CA GLU A 160 15.35 9.92 26.87
C GLU A 160 16.59 9.20 27.40
N LYS A 161 16.44 8.29 28.37
CA LYS A 161 17.56 7.56 29.01
C LYS A 161 18.12 6.41 28.17
N GLN A 162 17.45 6.05 27.07
CA GLN A 162 17.87 5.02 26.13
C GLN A 162 18.24 5.60 24.76
N ARG A 163 18.68 6.87 24.69
CA ARG A 163 19.39 7.41 23.51
C ARG A 163 20.76 6.74 23.40
N VAL A 164 20.78 5.44 23.16
CA VAL A 164 21.99 4.72 22.77
C VAL A 164 22.30 5.20 21.37
N ASP A 165 23.42 5.89 21.21
CA ASP A 165 23.93 6.22 19.89
C ASP A 165 24.04 4.91 19.09
N ARG A 166 23.19 4.78 18.07
CA ARG A 166 23.14 3.58 17.22
C ARG A 166 24.44 3.46 16.41
N GLY A 167 25.24 4.52 16.34
CA GLY A 167 26.44 4.63 15.53
C GLY A 167 26.14 4.88 14.04
N TYR A 168 24.89 5.13 13.69
CA TYR A 168 24.44 5.45 12.34
C TYR A 168 23.16 6.29 12.37
N ASP A 169 22.89 7.02 11.28
CA ASP A 169 21.68 7.82 11.09
C ASP A 169 20.47 6.92 10.80
N PHE A 170 19.72 6.56 11.84
CA PHE A 170 18.53 5.72 11.73
C PHE A 170 17.41 6.37 10.91
N THR A 171 17.20 7.67 11.10
CA THR A 171 16.18 8.44 10.37
C THR A 171 16.48 8.51 8.88
N GLY A 172 17.74 8.74 8.50
CA GLY A 172 18.15 8.73 7.10
C GLY A 172 18.03 7.36 6.44
N VAL A 173 18.25 6.27 7.18
CA VAL A 173 18.00 4.91 6.67
C VAL A 173 16.51 4.67 6.44
N LEU A 174 15.64 5.10 7.36
CA LEU A 174 14.18 4.99 7.18
C LEU A 174 13.70 5.81 5.97
N GLU A 175 14.18 7.05 5.81
CA GLU A 175 13.89 7.89 4.64
C GLU A 175 14.30 7.16 3.34
N TRP A 176 15.50 6.56 3.32
CA TRP A 176 15.98 5.79 2.16
C TRP A 176 15.09 4.61 1.78
N PHE A 177 14.57 3.88 2.78
CA PHE A 177 13.62 2.80 2.53
C PHE A 177 12.26 3.35 2.10
N ALA A 178 11.76 4.43 2.70
CA ALA A 178 10.48 5.05 2.38
C ALA A 178 10.37 5.46 0.90
N GLU A 179 11.48 5.93 0.32
CA GLU A 179 11.59 6.24 -1.11
C GLU A 179 11.37 5.02 -2.02
N ARG A 180 11.72 3.80 -1.56
CA ARG A 180 11.80 2.58 -2.39
C ARG A 180 10.75 1.53 -2.08
N VAL A 181 10.11 1.61 -0.91
CA VAL A 181 9.08 0.65 -0.52
C VAL A 181 7.74 1.03 -1.14
N ASP A 182 6.88 0.03 -1.31
CA ASP A 182 5.51 0.18 -1.79
C ASP A 182 4.53 0.40 -0.64
N ARG A 183 4.92 -0.04 0.56
CA ARG A 183 4.11 0.04 1.76
C ARG A 183 4.96 0.29 2.98
N ILE A 184 4.44 1.11 3.89
CA ILE A 184 5.00 1.30 5.22
C ILE A 184 3.93 0.93 6.22
N ILE A 185 4.18 -0.08 7.04
CA ILE A 185 3.26 -0.48 8.12
C ILE A 185 3.81 0.08 9.42
N LEU A 186 3.07 1.00 10.03
CA LEU A 186 3.33 1.54 11.36
C LEU A 186 2.62 0.68 12.40
N LEU A 187 3.37 -0.08 13.20
CA LEU A 187 2.83 -0.96 14.23
C LEU A 187 2.81 -0.28 15.60
N PHE A 188 1.63 -0.30 16.23
CA PHE A 188 1.37 0.16 17.59
C PHE A 188 0.85 -1.01 18.44
N ASP A 189 1.18 -1.01 19.73
CA ASP A 189 0.68 -2.02 20.68
C ASP A 189 -0.52 -1.44 21.44
N ALA A 190 -1.68 -2.08 21.35
CA ALA A 190 -2.90 -1.62 22.03
C ALA A 190 -2.80 -1.65 23.55
N HIS A 191 -1.95 -2.52 24.10
CA HIS A 191 -1.73 -2.62 25.55
C HIS A 191 -0.77 -1.55 26.08
N LYS A 192 0.16 -1.09 25.25
CA LYS A 192 1.20 -0.10 25.61
C LYS A 192 1.34 0.98 24.53
N LEU A 193 0.30 1.79 24.38
CA LEU A 193 0.35 2.93 23.47
C LEU A 193 1.23 4.03 24.06
N ASP A 194 2.41 4.21 23.47
CA ASP A 194 3.29 5.34 23.66
C ASP A 194 3.71 5.86 22.28
N ILE A 195 4.02 7.14 22.14
CA ILE A 195 4.63 7.72 20.94
C ILE A 195 5.79 8.58 21.41
N SER A 196 6.96 7.93 21.52
CA SER A 196 8.19 8.58 21.95
C SER A 196 8.65 9.65 20.94
N ASP A 197 9.49 10.59 21.37
CA ASP A 197 10.07 11.61 20.48
C ASP A 197 10.92 11.01 19.36
N GLU A 198 11.59 9.87 19.62
CA GLU A 198 12.31 9.14 18.57
C GLU A 198 11.35 8.53 17.55
N PHE A 199 10.20 8.00 17.99
CA PHE A 199 9.21 7.48 17.07
C PHE A 199 8.53 8.59 16.26
N ARG A 200 8.22 9.73 16.91
CA ARG A 200 7.76 10.94 16.21
C ARG A 200 8.72 11.35 15.11
N ARG A 201 10.02 11.50 15.40
CA ARG A 201 11.05 11.83 14.39
C ARG A 201 11.13 10.79 13.28
N SER A 202 10.96 9.52 13.62
CA SER A 202 10.93 8.44 12.63
C SER A 202 9.72 8.53 11.70
N ILE A 203 8.54 8.90 12.21
CA ILE A 203 7.34 9.14 11.39
C ILE A 203 7.50 10.41 10.55
N GLU A 204 8.09 11.46 11.11
CA GLU A 204 8.40 12.71 10.38
C GLU A 204 9.36 12.46 9.20
N ALA A 205 10.29 11.51 9.33
CA ALA A 205 11.17 11.09 8.24
C ALA A 205 10.45 10.35 7.08
N LEU A 206 9.18 9.95 7.29
CA LEU A 206 8.34 9.32 6.26
C LEU A 206 7.41 10.31 5.55
N ARG A 207 7.47 11.60 5.92
CA ARG A 207 6.63 12.65 5.32
C ARG A 207 6.80 12.72 3.81
N GLY A 208 5.69 12.88 3.08
CA GLY A 208 5.69 12.87 1.61
C GLY A 208 5.50 11.47 1.01
N HIS A 209 5.47 10.45 1.86
CA HIS A 209 5.12 9.06 1.53
C HIS A 209 3.85 8.60 2.27
N ASP A 210 3.00 9.54 2.68
CA ASP A 210 1.78 9.30 3.46
C ASP A 210 0.81 8.32 2.77
N ASP A 211 0.78 8.33 1.42
CA ASP A 211 -0.02 7.41 0.61
C ASP A 211 0.38 5.92 0.79
N LYS A 212 1.65 5.68 1.14
CA LYS A 212 2.22 4.35 1.39
C LYS A 212 1.98 3.85 2.81
N ILE A 213 1.60 4.73 3.74
CA ILE A 213 1.49 4.43 5.18
C ILE A 213 0.18 3.68 5.46
N ARG A 214 0.28 2.58 6.21
CA ARG A 214 -0.82 1.89 6.86
C ARG A 214 -0.52 1.68 8.32
N ILE A 215 -1.55 1.79 9.15
CA ILE A 215 -1.38 1.79 10.60
C ILE A 215 -1.99 0.51 11.13
N VAL A 216 -1.25 -0.22 11.94
CA VAL A 216 -1.71 -1.46 12.56
C VAL A 216 -1.69 -1.27 14.07
N LEU A 217 -2.88 -1.31 14.68
CA LEU A 217 -3.04 -1.38 16.13
C LEU A 217 -3.08 -2.85 16.54
N ASN A 218 -1.91 -3.38 16.85
CA ASN A 218 -1.65 -4.79 17.16
C ASN A 218 -1.99 -5.12 18.62
N LYS A 219 -2.16 -6.42 18.92
CA LYS A 219 -2.50 -6.96 20.24
C LYS A 219 -3.79 -6.36 20.81
N ALA A 220 -4.74 -6.05 19.94
CA ALA A 220 -6.03 -5.47 20.33
C ALA A 220 -6.85 -6.41 21.23
N ASP A 221 -6.62 -7.73 21.13
CA ASP A 221 -7.22 -8.76 21.99
C ASP A 221 -6.73 -8.72 23.45
N MET A 222 -5.65 -7.99 23.75
CA MET A 222 -5.08 -7.90 25.10
C MET A 222 -5.77 -6.85 25.99
N VAL A 223 -6.71 -6.10 25.43
CA VAL A 223 -7.48 -5.05 26.12
C VAL A 223 -8.99 -5.28 25.91
N ASP A 224 -9.81 -4.83 26.86
CA ASP A 224 -11.26 -4.91 26.69
C ASP A 224 -11.79 -3.91 25.65
N HIS A 225 -13.07 -4.04 25.27
CA HIS A 225 -13.68 -3.19 24.25
C HIS A 225 -13.63 -1.69 24.60
N GLN A 226 -13.85 -1.30 25.86
CA GLN A 226 -13.86 0.11 26.25
C GLN A 226 -12.44 0.70 26.20
N GLN A 227 -11.46 -0.05 26.70
CA GLN A 227 -10.05 0.32 26.65
C GLN A 227 -9.57 0.41 25.20
N LEU A 228 -9.96 -0.53 24.33
CA LEU A 228 -9.64 -0.51 22.91
C LEU A 228 -10.11 0.79 22.23
N MET A 229 -11.35 1.21 22.47
CA MET A 229 -11.88 2.46 21.91
C MET A 229 -11.13 3.70 22.43
N ARG A 230 -10.72 3.70 23.71
CA ARG A 230 -9.90 4.78 24.29
C ARG A 230 -8.50 4.84 23.66
N VAL A 231 -7.86 3.68 23.51
CA VAL A 231 -6.51 3.57 22.91
C VAL A 231 -6.55 3.98 21.44
N TYR A 232 -7.55 3.52 20.69
CA TYR A 232 -7.77 3.93 19.31
C TYR A 232 -7.94 5.45 19.18
N GLY A 233 -8.80 6.06 20.00
CA GLY A 233 -8.98 7.52 20.02
C GLY A 233 -7.70 8.28 20.34
N ALA A 234 -6.92 7.81 21.33
CA ALA A 234 -5.64 8.40 21.71
C ALA A 234 -4.58 8.29 20.60
N LEU A 235 -4.54 7.16 19.90
CA LEU A 235 -3.66 6.93 18.75
C LEU A 235 -3.98 7.92 17.62
N MET A 236 -5.24 8.02 17.23
CA MET A 236 -5.67 8.92 16.15
C MET A 236 -5.41 10.39 16.47
N TRP A 237 -5.69 10.80 17.72
CA TRP A 237 -5.37 12.14 18.21
C TRP A 237 -3.88 12.47 18.10
N SER A 238 -3.03 11.50 18.45
CA SER A 238 -1.58 11.70 18.44
C SER A 238 -1.01 11.70 17.02
N LEU A 239 -1.48 10.80 16.16
CA LEU A 239 -1.08 10.73 14.75
C LEU A 239 -1.50 11.96 13.97
N GLY A 240 -2.71 12.50 14.22
CA GLY A 240 -3.18 13.73 13.58
C GLY A 240 -2.24 14.92 13.82
N LYS A 241 -1.52 14.94 14.95
CA LYS A 241 -0.50 15.97 15.25
C LYS A 241 0.84 15.73 14.54
N VAL A 242 1.16 14.48 14.21
CA VAL A 242 2.47 14.07 13.68
C VAL A 242 2.46 14.04 12.15
N LEU A 243 1.46 13.37 11.54
CA LEU A 243 1.38 13.20 10.09
C LEU A 243 1.09 14.52 9.36
N GLN A 244 0.38 15.46 10.01
CA GLN A 244 0.06 16.78 9.46
C GLN A 244 -0.63 16.71 8.08
N THR A 245 -1.32 15.62 7.77
CA THR A 245 -2.13 15.48 6.56
C THR A 245 -3.61 15.72 6.91
N PRO A 246 -4.41 16.29 6.00
CA PRO A 246 -5.85 16.41 6.21
C PRO A 246 -6.59 15.07 6.10
N GLU A 247 -5.93 14.05 5.54
CA GLU A 247 -6.52 12.74 5.30
C GLU A 247 -6.31 11.81 6.49
N VAL A 248 -7.40 11.17 6.94
CA VAL A 248 -7.35 10.23 8.05
C VAL A 248 -6.72 8.93 7.58
N ALA A 249 -5.57 8.57 8.15
CA ALA A 249 -4.91 7.30 7.85
C ALA A 249 -5.79 6.10 8.28
N ARG A 250 -5.89 5.08 7.41
CA ARG A 250 -6.57 3.81 7.73
C ARG A 250 -5.78 3.06 8.81
N VAL A 251 -6.48 2.70 9.88
CA VAL A 251 -5.98 1.84 10.96
C VAL A 251 -6.64 0.47 10.84
N TYR A 252 -5.81 -0.57 10.92
CA TYR A 252 -6.21 -1.97 11.03
C TYR A 252 -6.05 -2.42 12.47
N ILE A 253 -7.13 -2.93 13.07
CA ILE A 253 -7.18 -3.29 14.48
C ILE A 253 -7.23 -4.81 14.59
N GLY A 254 -6.27 -5.41 15.29
CA GLY A 254 -6.25 -6.87 15.43
C GLY A 254 -5.07 -7.39 16.24
N SER A 255 -4.90 -8.70 16.20
CA SER A 255 -3.80 -9.41 16.84
C SER A 255 -3.20 -10.41 15.88
N PHE A 256 -2.09 -10.00 15.26
CA PHE A 256 -1.51 -10.69 14.11
C PHE A 256 -0.47 -11.73 14.57
N TRP A 257 -0.97 -12.82 15.16
CA TRP A 257 -0.21 -13.97 15.64
C TRP A 257 -1.06 -15.25 15.62
N ASP A 258 -0.44 -16.38 15.92
CA ASP A 258 -1.09 -17.70 15.99
C ASP A 258 -1.56 -18.09 17.41
N GLN A 259 -1.60 -17.13 18.34
CA GLN A 259 -1.95 -17.38 19.75
C GLN A 259 -3.45 -17.17 20.02
N PRO A 260 -4.02 -17.87 21.03
CA PRO A 260 -5.43 -17.67 21.41
C PRO A 260 -5.74 -16.22 21.78
N LEU A 261 -6.90 -15.73 21.35
CA LEU A 261 -7.39 -14.40 21.73
C LEU A 261 -7.69 -14.36 23.23
N ARG A 262 -7.18 -13.34 23.92
CA ARG A 262 -7.46 -13.14 25.35
C ARG A 262 -8.86 -12.58 25.59
N PHE A 263 -9.24 -11.54 24.86
CA PHE A 263 -10.59 -11.02 24.80
C PHE A 263 -11.12 -11.18 23.36
N ASP A 264 -12.18 -11.97 23.20
CA ASP A 264 -12.72 -12.35 21.90
C ASP A 264 -14.04 -11.66 21.52
N VAL A 265 -14.53 -10.73 22.37
CA VAL A 265 -15.75 -9.94 22.11
C VAL A 265 -15.69 -9.22 20.77
N ASN A 266 -14.51 -8.77 20.34
CA ASN A 266 -14.30 -8.07 19.07
C ASN A 266 -13.70 -8.96 17.97
N ARG A 267 -13.76 -10.30 18.10
CA ARG A 267 -13.14 -11.24 17.15
C ARG A 267 -13.48 -10.92 15.69
N ARG A 268 -14.77 -10.71 15.40
CA ARG A 268 -15.25 -10.37 14.05
C ARG A 268 -14.62 -9.09 13.50
N LEU A 269 -14.44 -8.07 14.34
CA LEU A 269 -13.74 -6.84 13.93
C LEU A 269 -12.28 -7.14 13.59
N PHE A 270 -11.59 -7.96 14.38
CA PHE A 270 -10.19 -8.30 14.12
C PHE A 270 -10.03 -9.07 12.81
N GLU A 271 -10.90 -10.04 12.55
CA GLU A 271 -10.92 -10.82 11.30
C GLU A 271 -11.26 -9.92 10.08
N ASP A 272 -12.26 -9.04 10.19
CA ASP A 272 -12.61 -8.10 9.13
C ASP A 272 -11.42 -7.17 8.77
N GLU A 273 -10.73 -6.63 9.77
CA GLU A 273 -9.58 -5.73 9.59
C GLU A 273 -8.33 -6.46 9.07
N GLU A 274 -8.11 -7.70 9.50
CA GLU A 274 -7.04 -8.55 8.99
C GLU A 274 -7.23 -8.84 7.50
N GLN A 275 -8.44 -9.21 7.10
CA GLN A 275 -8.78 -9.46 5.69
C GLN A 275 -8.62 -8.20 4.83
N ASP A 276 -8.99 -7.03 5.35
CA ASP A 276 -8.74 -5.75 4.66
C ASP A 276 -7.23 -5.49 4.47
N LEU A 277 -6.41 -5.72 5.50
CA LEU A 277 -4.96 -5.53 5.42
C LEU A 277 -4.31 -6.52 4.43
N PHE A 278 -4.72 -7.78 4.46
CA PHE A 278 -4.11 -8.80 3.62
C PHE A 278 -4.51 -8.66 2.15
N ARG A 279 -5.77 -8.32 1.84
CA ARG A 279 -6.20 -7.99 0.47
C ARG A 279 -5.39 -6.85 -0.10
N ASP A 280 -5.15 -5.85 0.74
CA ASP A 280 -4.36 -4.71 0.37
C ASP A 280 -2.89 -5.09 0.08
N MET A 281 -2.26 -5.91 0.92
CA MET A 281 -0.91 -6.44 0.69
C MET A 281 -0.84 -7.34 -0.56
N GLN A 282 -1.85 -8.17 -0.81
CA GLN A 282 -1.97 -9.01 -2.01
C GLN A 282 -2.07 -8.18 -3.30
N SER A 283 -2.57 -6.94 -3.22
CA SER A 283 -2.66 -6.03 -4.36
C SER A 283 -1.32 -5.39 -4.75
N LEU A 284 -0.28 -5.51 -3.90
CA LEU A 284 1.00 -4.82 -4.10
C LEU A 284 1.68 -5.16 -5.43
N PRO A 285 1.84 -6.44 -5.83
CA PRO A 285 2.52 -6.78 -7.08
C PRO A 285 1.79 -6.27 -8.32
N LYS A 286 0.45 -6.36 -8.31
CA LYS A 286 -0.39 -5.86 -9.40
C LYS A 286 -0.19 -4.35 -9.63
N ASN A 287 -0.13 -3.59 -8.53
CA ASN A 287 -0.03 -2.14 -8.58
C ASN A 287 1.42 -1.62 -8.62
N ALA A 288 2.43 -2.51 -8.68
CA ALA A 288 3.85 -2.15 -8.56
C ALA A 288 4.32 -1.22 -9.70
N ALA A 289 3.93 -1.52 -10.93
CA ALA A 289 4.29 -0.72 -12.10
C ALA A 289 3.74 0.71 -12.01
N LEU A 290 2.48 0.85 -11.59
CA LEU A 290 1.84 2.15 -11.36
C LEU A 290 2.53 2.95 -10.26
N ARG A 291 2.95 2.30 -9.16
CA ARG A 291 3.70 2.98 -8.10
C ARG A 291 5.08 3.44 -8.56
N LYS A 292 5.84 2.58 -9.24
CA LYS A 292 7.16 2.93 -9.81
C LYS A 292 7.04 4.10 -10.79
N LEU A 293 5.97 4.14 -11.60
CA LEU A 293 5.65 5.28 -12.45
C LEU A 293 5.41 6.56 -11.64
N ASN A 294 4.56 6.51 -10.61
CA ASN A 294 4.28 7.65 -9.74
C ASN A 294 5.53 8.17 -9.02
N ASP A 295 6.39 7.27 -8.53
CA ASP A 295 7.65 7.63 -7.87
C ASP A 295 8.63 8.27 -8.88
N LEU A 296 8.68 7.79 -10.12
CA LEU A 296 9.46 8.41 -11.19
C LEU A 296 8.95 9.82 -11.54
N ILE A 297 7.62 10.04 -11.54
CA ILE A 297 7.01 11.36 -11.75
C ILE A 297 7.39 12.32 -10.61
N LYS A 298 7.24 11.88 -9.35
CA LYS A 298 7.63 12.67 -8.17
C LYS A 298 9.12 13.06 -8.25
N ARG A 299 9.99 12.08 -8.57
CA ARG A 299 11.43 12.31 -8.75
C ARG A 299 11.75 13.28 -9.88
N ALA A 300 11.07 13.16 -11.02
CA ALA A 300 11.26 14.07 -12.16
C ALA A 300 10.90 15.52 -11.83
N ARG A 301 9.80 15.75 -11.11
CA ARG A 301 9.43 17.09 -10.63
C ARG A 301 10.48 17.67 -9.70
N LEU A 302 10.91 16.89 -8.71
CA LEU A 302 11.97 17.32 -7.78
C LEU A 302 13.28 17.63 -8.51
N ALA A 303 13.68 16.82 -9.50
CA ALA A 303 14.88 17.05 -10.30
C ALA A 303 14.79 18.34 -11.14
N LYS A 304 13.62 18.65 -11.71
CA LYS A 304 13.38 19.93 -12.39
C LYS A 304 13.50 21.13 -11.43
N VAL A 305 12.86 21.05 -10.27
CA VAL A 305 12.94 22.10 -9.25
C VAL A 305 14.37 22.32 -8.79
N HIS A 306 15.10 21.23 -8.52
CA HIS A 306 16.52 21.27 -8.19
C HIS A 306 17.36 21.94 -9.29
N ALA A 307 17.11 21.62 -10.56
CA ALA A 307 17.80 22.25 -11.69
C ALA A 307 17.58 23.77 -11.73
N TYR A 308 16.35 24.26 -11.46
CA TYR A 308 16.08 25.69 -11.36
C TYR A 308 16.81 26.33 -10.17
N ILE A 309 16.79 25.70 -8.99
CA ILE A 309 17.47 26.20 -7.80
C ILE A 309 18.98 26.35 -8.07
N ILE A 310 19.63 25.29 -8.53
CA ILE A 310 21.08 25.29 -8.80
C ILE A 310 21.44 26.33 -9.87
N SER A 311 20.61 26.45 -10.92
CA SER A 311 20.83 27.44 -11.99
C SER A 311 20.66 28.88 -11.51
N ALA A 312 19.67 29.15 -10.65
CA ALA A 312 19.44 30.47 -10.06
C ALA A 312 20.61 30.87 -9.15
N LEU A 313 21.07 29.94 -8.30
CA LEU A 313 22.26 30.15 -7.48
C LEU A 313 23.49 30.43 -8.33
N ARG A 314 23.68 29.71 -9.44
CA ARG A 314 24.80 29.94 -10.36
C ARG A 314 24.74 31.30 -11.04
N LYS A 315 23.54 31.72 -11.47
CA LYS A 315 23.30 33.01 -12.16
C LYS A 315 23.68 34.21 -11.29
N ASP A 316 23.42 34.12 -9.99
CA ASP A 316 23.67 35.20 -9.04
C ASP A 316 25.10 35.22 -8.46
N MET A 317 25.94 34.24 -8.81
CA MET A 317 27.33 34.20 -8.33
C MET A 317 28.25 35.15 -9.11
N PRO A 318 29.07 35.96 -8.43
CA PRO A 318 30.03 36.83 -9.08
C PRO A 318 31.19 36.04 -9.71
N SER A 319 31.69 36.54 -10.84
CA SER A 319 32.75 35.86 -11.60
C SER A 319 34.13 35.93 -10.93
N VAL A 320 34.44 37.02 -10.22
CA VAL A 320 35.83 37.33 -9.79
C VAL A 320 35.97 37.50 -8.27
N PHE A 321 35.32 38.48 -7.64
CA PHE A 321 35.47 38.79 -6.20
C PHE A 321 34.15 38.64 -5.41
N GLY A 322 34.24 38.46 -4.09
CA GLY A 322 33.07 38.45 -3.19
C GLY A 322 32.26 37.15 -3.17
N LYS A 323 32.82 36.05 -3.70
CA LYS A 323 32.14 34.75 -3.87
C LYS A 323 31.62 34.17 -2.54
N ASP A 324 32.45 34.17 -1.50
CA ASP A 324 32.07 33.57 -0.21
C ASP A 324 30.98 34.37 0.50
N GLY A 325 31.04 35.70 0.44
CA GLY A 325 29.99 36.58 0.96
C GLY A 325 28.67 36.35 0.24
N LYS A 326 28.69 36.38 -1.11
CA LYS A 326 27.50 36.15 -1.92
C LYS A 326 26.91 34.76 -1.71
N LYS A 327 27.73 33.71 -1.58
CA LYS A 327 27.27 32.35 -1.28
C LYS A 327 26.50 32.32 0.05
N LYS A 328 27.04 32.91 1.12
CA LYS A 328 26.35 32.98 2.42
C LYS A 328 25.03 33.75 2.32
N ASP A 329 25.00 34.85 1.58
CA ASP A 329 23.79 35.64 1.36
C ASP A 329 22.73 34.87 0.56
N LEU A 330 23.13 34.12 -0.46
CA LEU A 330 22.22 33.30 -1.26
C LEU A 330 21.62 32.15 -0.44
N ILE A 331 22.42 31.47 0.38
CA ILE A 331 21.93 30.42 1.28
C ILE A 331 20.94 31.01 2.29
N LYS A 332 21.27 32.14 2.92
CA LYS A 332 20.40 32.82 3.89
C LYS A 332 19.05 33.22 3.27
N ASN A 333 19.06 33.67 2.02
CA ASN A 333 17.87 34.14 1.31
C ASN A 333 17.24 33.08 0.39
N LEU A 334 17.57 31.80 0.57
CA LEU A 334 17.10 30.72 -0.30
C LEU A 334 15.57 30.64 -0.40
N GLY A 335 14.84 31.01 0.66
CA GLY A 335 13.37 31.04 0.64
C GLY A 335 12.81 32.04 -0.38
N GLN A 336 13.45 33.20 -0.55
CA GLN A 336 13.06 34.18 -1.57
C GLN A 336 13.33 33.66 -2.98
N ILE A 337 14.41 32.89 -3.15
CA ILE A 337 14.73 32.23 -4.43
C ILE A 337 13.65 31.18 -4.74
N TYR A 338 13.16 30.44 -3.74
CA TYR A 338 12.07 29.48 -3.94
C TYR A 338 10.79 30.20 -4.36
N ASP A 339 10.39 31.27 -3.66
CA ASP A 339 9.22 32.08 -4.00
C ASP A 339 9.30 32.64 -5.43
N GLN A 340 10.49 33.07 -5.85
CA GLN A 340 10.72 33.57 -7.20
C GLN A 340 10.55 32.46 -8.25
N ILE A 341 11.24 31.32 -8.06
CA ILE A 341 11.14 30.15 -8.96
C ILE A 341 9.69 29.66 -9.05
N GLN A 342 8.99 29.63 -7.92
CA GLN A 342 7.60 29.20 -7.84
C GLN A 342 6.70 30.07 -8.75
N ARG A 343 6.86 31.40 -8.70
CA ARG A 343 6.06 32.34 -9.51
C ARG A 343 6.46 32.31 -10.98
N GLU A 344 7.76 32.31 -11.28
CA GLU A 344 8.27 32.37 -12.65
C GLU A 344 7.94 31.08 -13.43
N HIS A 345 7.99 29.93 -12.78
CA HIS A 345 7.80 28.62 -13.42
C HIS A 345 6.48 27.93 -13.08
N GLN A 346 5.61 28.56 -12.28
CA GLN A 346 4.29 28.05 -11.88
C GLN A 346 4.36 26.66 -11.23
N ILE A 347 5.32 26.49 -10.31
CA ILE A 347 5.57 25.21 -9.63
C ILE A 347 4.78 25.17 -8.31
N SER A 348 4.32 23.99 -7.90
CA SER A 348 3.66 23.83 -6.60
C SER A 348 4.67 23.96 -5.45
N PRO A 349 4.33 24.61 -4.32
CA PRO A 349 5.18 24.62 -3.13
C PRO A 349 5.60 23.22 -2.67
N GLY A 350 4.74 22.22 -2.86
CA GLY A 350 4.99 20.84 -2.45
C GLY A 350 6.05 20.11 -3.26
N ASP A 351 6.44 20.63 -4.44
CA ASP A 351 7.52 20.05 -5.25
C ASP A 351 8.91 20.56 -4.81
N PHE A 352 8.97 21.55 -3.91
CA PHE A 352 10.24 22.08 -3.40
C PHE A 352 10.80 21.21 -2.27
N PRO A 353 12.12 20.99 -2.25
CA PRO A 353 12.77 20.31 -1.13
C PRO A 353 12.70 21.15 0.16
N ASP A 354 12.93 20.50 1.31
CA ASP A 354 12.96 21.21 2.59
C ASP A 354 14.04 22.31 2.59
N LEU A 355 13.62 23.51 2.95
CA LEU A 355 14.44 24.71 2.88
C LEU A 355 15.69 24.59 3.78
N LYS A 356 15.53 24.08 5.01
CA LYS A 356 16.63 24.00 5.98
C LYS A 356 17.64 22.94 5.56
N LYS A 357 17.15 21.75 5.15
CA LYS A 357 17.97 20.67 4.62
C LYS A 357 18.79 21.14 3.42
N MET A 358 18.18 21.88 2.49
CA MET A 358 18.90 22.44 1.35
C MET A 358 19.93 23.51 1.75
N GLN A 359 19.62 24.38 2.71
CA GLN A 359 20.58 25.36 3.22
C GLN A 359 21.82 24.67 3.81
N GLU A 360 21.64 23.63 4.60
CA GLU A 360 22.71 22.84 5.20
C GLU A 360 23.59 22.17 4.13
N LEU A 361 22.97 21.50 3.15
CA LEU A 361 23.68 20.83 2.06
C LEU A 361 24.47 21.82 1.18
N LEU A 362 23.89 22.97 0.86
CA LEU A 362 24.52 23.99 0.01
C LEU A 362 25.78 24.61 0.63
N VAL A 363 25.92 24.60 1.96
CA VAL A 363 27.15 25.07 2.64
C VAL A 363 28.38 24.30 2.15
N HIS A 364 28.23 23.01 1.86
CA HIS A 364 29.34 22.12 1.48
C HIS A 364 29.67 22.15 -0.02
N HIS A 365 28.94 22.91 -0.83
CA HIS A 365 29.08 22.92 -2.28
C HIS A 365 29.72 24.22 -2.81
N ASP A 366 30.48 24.14 -3.89
CA ASP A 366 31.08 25.30 -4.57
C ASP A 366 30.14 25.80 -5.68
N PHE A 367 29.49 26.95 -5.44
CA PHE A 367 28.50 27.49 -6.37
C PHE A 367 29.11 27.95 -7.70
N THR A 368 30.43 28.12 -7.78
CA THR A 368 31.09 28.46 -9.06
C THR A 368 31.16 27.27 -10.02
N LYS A 369 31.09 26.04 -9.48
CA LYS A 369 31.07 24.80 -10.24
C LYS A 369 29.66 24.42 -10.72
N PHE A 370 28.63 25.10 -10.22
CA PHE A 370 27.27 24.88 -10.69
C PHE A 370 27.12 25.26 -12.15
N HIS A 371 26.22 24.54 -12.82
CA HIS A 371 25.94 24.74 -14.23
C HIS A 371 24.83 25.79 -14.42
N PRO A 372 24.90 26.60 -15.49
CA PRO A 372 23.78 27.46 -15.87
C PRO A 372 22.59 26.62 -16.34
N LEU A 373 21.43 27.27 -16.47
CA LEU A 373 20.22 26.62 -16.95
C LEU A 373 20.42 26.10 -18.39
N LYS A 374 20.05 24.83 -18.63
CA LYS A 374 20.03 24.19 -19.95
C LYS A 374 18.58 23.87 -20.32
N PRO A 375 17.88 24.77 -21.03
CA PRO A 375 16.46 24.59 -21.38
C PRO A 375 16.16 23.25 -22.06
N ARG A 376 17.04 22.80 -22.95
CA ARG A 376 16.90 21.53 -23.66
C ARG A 376 16.76 20.31 -22.75
N LEU A 377 17.47 20.26 -21.61
CA LEU A 377 17.34 19.13 -20.67
C LEU A 377 15.99 19.17 -19.94
N LEU A 378 15.49 20.36 -19.61
CA LEU A 378 14.18 20.54 -19.00
C LEU A 378 13.06 20.19 -19.98
N GLU A 379 13.15 20.64 -21.23
CA GLU A 379 12.20 20.30 -22.30
C GLU A 379 12.08 18.79 -22.52
N ILE A 380 13.20 18.04 -22.41
CA ILE A 380 13.19 16.59 -22.51
C ILE A 380 12.39 15.96 -21.36
N VAL A 381 12.54 16.47 -20.14
CA VAL A 381 11.80 15.98 -18.96
C VAL A 381 10.33 16.43 -19.00
N ASP A 382 10.04 17.62 -19.52
CA ASP A 382 8.66 18.07 -19.74
C ASP A 382 7.93 17.20 -20.75
N LYS A 383 8.59 16.90 -21.87
CA LYS A 383 8.07 15.97 -22.87
C LYS A 383 7.88 14.56 -22.30
N MET A 384 8.81 14.12 -21.46
CA MET A 384 8.68 12.86 -20.72
C MET A 384 7.40 12.81 -19.90
N LEU A 385 7.16 13.83 -19.08
CA LEU A 385 5.99 13.92 -18.21
C LEU A 385 4.67 14.05 -18.98
N ALA A 386 4.67 14.75 -20.12
CA ALA A 386 3.47 15.02 -20.90
C ALA A 386 3.08 13.89 -21.86
N GLU A 387 4.06 13.26 -22.52
CA GLU A 387 3.81 12.29 -23.59
C GLU A 387 4.15 10.85 -23.16
N ASP A 388 5.39 10.61 -22.71
CA ASP A 388 5.86 9.25 -22.47
C ASP A 388 5.17 8.58 -21.27
N ILE A 389 4.97 9.34 -20.19
CA ILE A 389 4.24 8.88 -19.01
C ILE A 389 2.78 8.54 -19.37
N ALA A 390 2.13 9.36 -20.20
CA ALA A 390 0.75 9.10 -20.63
C ALA A 390 0.65 7.80 -21.45
N HIS A 391 1.64 7.52 -22.30
CA HIS A 391 1.71 6.26 -23.04
C HIS A 391 1.91 5.06 -22.11
N LEU A 392 2.81 5.13 -21.13
CA LEU A 392 2.99 4.07 -20.14
C LEU A 392 1.71 3.84 -19.30
N MET A 393 1.02 4.91 -18.90
CA MET A 393 -0.27 4.80 -18.20
C MET A 393 -1.32 4.04 -19.00
N ALA A 394 -1.35 4.21 -20.33
CA ALA A 394 -2.28 3.48 -21.18
C ALA A 394 -1.95 1.98 -21.28
N MET A 395 -0.69 1.57 -21.05
CA MET A 395 -0.28 0.17 -21.09
C MET A 395 -0.64 -0.61 -19.80
N ILE A 396 -0.69 0.05 -18.65
CA ILE A 396 -0.90 -0.60 -17.34
C ILE A 396 -2.21 -1.44 -17.29
N PRO A 397 -3.38 -0.94 -17.73
CA PRO A 397 -4.60 -1.76 -17.72
C PRO A 397 -4.54 -2.98 -18.63
N HIS A 398 -3.74 -2.94 -19.70
CA HIS A 398 -3.61 -4.05 -20.65
C HIS A 398 -2.67 -5.14 -20.14
N GLU A 399 -1.62 -4.80 -19.41
CA GLU A 399 -0.78 -5.78 -18.71
C GLU A 399 -1.61 -6.59 -17.69
N ASP A 400 -2.49 -5.91 -16.95
CA ASP A 400 -3.39 -6.51 -15.96
C ASP A 400 -4.35 -7.56 -16.55
N ILE A 401 -4.75 -7.42 -17.82
CA ILE A 401 -5.66 -8.34 -18.51
C ILE A 401 -4.89 -9.51 -19.15
N SER A 402 -3.68 -9.27 -19.63
CA SER A 402 -2.83 -10.31 -20.23
C SER A 402 -2.20 -11.24 -19.19
N ALA A 403 -1.94 -10.76 -17.97
CA ALA A 403 -1.45 -11.54 -16.83
C ALA A 403 -2.58 -12.38 -16.18
N THR A 404 -3.17 -13.30 -16.94
CA THR A 404 -4.21 -14.22 -16.45
C THR A 404 -3.68 -15.33 -15.52
N SER A 405 -2.40 -15.31 -15.12
CA SER A 405 -1.80 -16.34 -14.26
C SER A 405 -0.67 -15.86 -13.31
N GLU A 406 -0.98 -14.93 -12.39
CA GLU A 406 -0.19 -14.47 -11.20
C GLU A 406 0.77 -13.27 -11.40
N PRO A 407 0.80 -12.30 -10.45
CA PRO A 407 1.36 -12.48 -9.10
C PRO A 407 0.42 -11.93 -8.02
N ARG A 408 -0.53 -12.73 -7.55
CA ARG A 408 -1.09 -12.48 -6.22
C ARG A 408 -0.09 -13.02 -5.20
N VAL A 409 0.05 -12.34 -4.07
CA VAL A 409 0.75 -12.94 -2.92
C VAL A 409 -0.06 -14.17 -2.51
N LYS A 410 0.58 -15.34 -2.50
CA LYS A 410 0.00 -16.65 -2.19
C LYS A 410 0.78 -17.32 -1.07
N GLY A 411 0.17 -18.30 -0.40
CA GLY A 411 0.80 -19.04 0.69
C GLY A 411 0.79 -18.26 2.01
N GLY A 412 1.13 -18.96 3.09
CA GLY A 412 1.11 -18.40 4.44
C GLY A 412 -0.29 -17.89 4.82
N ALA A 413 -0.33 -16.85 5.65
CA ALA A 413 -1.59 -16.30 6.17
C ALA A 413 -2.53 -15.73 5.08
N PHE A 414 -2.01 -15.57 3.86
CA PHE A 414 -2.78 -15.07 2.72
C PHE A 414 -3.71 -16.11 2.10
N ASP A 415 -3.51 -17.41 2.36
CA ASP A 415 -4.39 -18.46 1.84
C ASP A 415 -5.78 -18.44 2.50
N GLY A 416 -5.86 -17.94 3.74
CA GLY A 416 -7.13 -17.69 4.43
C GLY A 416 -7.93 -16.50 3.88
N VAL A 417 -7.34 -15.69 2.99
CA VAL A 417 -8.00 -14.53 2.39
C VAL A 417 -8.91 -14.98 1.26
N GLN A 418 -10.23 -14.85 1.45
CA GLN A 418 -11.25 -15.42 0.55
C GLN A 418 -11.20 -16.95 0.45
N ASP A 419 -10.74 -17.65 1.50
CA ASP A 419 -10.87 -19.10 1.56
C ASP A 419 -12.34 -19.48 1.51
N THR A 420 -12.73 -20.03 0.36
CA THR A 420 -14.10 -20.44 0.08
C THR A 420 -14.31 -21.94 0.16
N VAL A 421 -13.27 -22.70 0.52
CA VAL A 421 -13.32 -24.15 0.57
C VAL A 421 -13.33 -24.62 2.02
N SER A 422 -12.54 -23.99 2.89
CA SER A 422 -12.48 -24.35 4.30
C SER A 422 -13.77 -23.97 5.04
N PRO A 423 -14.28 -24.85 5.93
CA PRO A 423 -15.38 -24.52 6.83
C PRO A 423 -15.02 -23.42 7.86
N PHE A 424 -13.73 -23.10 8.01
CA PHE A 424 -13.22 -22.04 8.90
C PHE A 424 -12.81 -20.77 8.14
N GLY A 425 -13.07 -20.71 6.83
CA GLY A 425 -12.84 -19.52 6.03
C GLY A 425 -13.62 -18.29 6.54
N TYR A 426 -13.18 -17.11 6.12
CA TYR A 426 -13.78 -15.85 6.52
C TYR A 426 -15.29 -15.79 6.17
N LYS A 427 -16.13 -15.40 7.15
CA LYS A 427 -17.61 -15.31 7.05
C LYS A 427 -18.33 -16.62 6.71
N ARG A 428 -17.68 -17.78 6.93
CA ARG A 428 -18.29 -19.10 6.76
C ARG A 428 -19.42 -19.33 7.77
N GLY A 429 -20.50 -19.95 7.32
CA GLY A 429 -21.67 -20.27 8.17
C GLY A 429 -22.52 -19.07 8.59
N GLU A 430 -22.26 -17.87 8.08
CA GLU A 430 -23.06 -16.66 8.36
C GLU A 430 -23.66 -16.06 7.08
N GLY A 431 -24.78 -15.33 7.23
CA GLY A 431 -25.45 -14.66 6.12
C GLY A 431 -25.80 -15.64 5.00
N ILE A 432 -25.30 -15.39 3.78
CA ILE A 432 -25.54 -16.26 2.61
C ILE A 432 -24.86 -17.63 2.72
N ASP A 433 -23.78 -17.75 3.49
CA ASP A 433 -23.10 -19.03 3.71
C ASP A 433 -23.73 -19.83 4.86
N ALA A 434 -24.77 -19.31 5.52
CA ALA A 434 -25.48 -20.02 6.57
C ALA A 434 -26.06 -21.35 6.05
N GLY A 435 -25.78 -22.43 6.79
CA GLY A 435 -26.16 -23.79 6.42
C GLY A 435 -25.36 -24.41 5.27
N HIS A 436 -24.29 -23.77 4.80
CA HIS A 436 -23.38 -24.39 3.86
C HIS A 436 -22.73 -25.63 4.48
N GLY A 437 -22.88 -26.79 3.83
CA GLY A 437 -22.42 -28.09 4.33
C GLY A 437 -23.35 -28.76 5.34
N GLU A 438 -24.48 -28.14 5.71
CA GLU A 438 -25.54 -28.84 6.46
C GLU A 438 -26.32 -29.79 5.53
N PRO A 439 -26.74 -30.98 6.03
CA PRO A 439 -27.51 -31.93 5.23
C PRO A 439 -28.92 -31.43 4.93
N GLU A 440 -29.48 -30.60 5.79
CA GLU A 440 -30.81 -30.01 5.65
C GLU A 440 -30.73 -28.60 5.09
N TRP A 441 -31.77 -28.20 4.36
CA TRP A 441 -31.86 -26.84 3.83
C TRP A 441 -32.07 -25.86 4.98
N ILE A 442 -31.19 -24.85 5.10
CA ILE A 442 -31.17 -23.94 6.26
C ILE A 442 -32.52 -23.24 6.52
N VAL A 443 -33.24 -22.92 5.43
CA VAL A 443 -34.55 -22.26 5.47
C VAL A 443 -35.61 -23.16 6.12
N SER A 444 -35.44 -24.48 6.07
CA SER A 444 -36.35 -25.44 6.71
C SER A 444 -36.47 -25.23 8.22
N LYS A 445 -35.45 -24.67 8.89
CA LYS A 445 -35.48 -24.38 10.34
C LYS A 445 -36.54 -23.34 10.71
N GLU A 446 -36.82 -22.39 9.82
CA GLU A 446 -37.78 -21.29 10.04
C GLU A 446 -38.98 -21.33 9.10
N ARG A 447 -39.06 -22.36 8.25
CA ARG A 447 -40.10 -22.54 7.24
C ARG A 447 -41.52 -22.39 7.77
N TYR A 448 -41.81 -22.88 8.99
CA TYR A 448 -43.14 -22.74 9.60
C TYR A 448 -43.62 -21.28 9.72
N LYS A 449 -42.69 -20.32 9.93
CA LYS A 449 -43.02 -18.89 9.98
C LYS A 449 -43.39 -18.38 8.60
N TYR A 450 -42.62 -18.78 7.59
CA TYR A 450 -42.80 -18.32 6.22
C TYR A 450 -44.03 -18.94 5.56
N ASP A 451 -44.33 -20.21 5.83
CA ASP A 451 -45.54 -20.88 5.35
C ASP A 451 -46.80 -20.22 5.94
N ALA A 452 -46.79 -19.86 7.23
CA ALA A 452 -47.89 -19.11 7.83
C ALA A 452 -48.12 -17.74 7.15
N MET A 453 -47.04 -17.03 6.77
CA MET A 453 -47.15 -15.80 6.00
C MET A 453 -47.66 -16.06 4.57
N PHE A 454 -47.13 -17.09 3.91
CA PHE A 454 -47.52 -17.50 2.57
C PHE A 454 -49.02 -17.76 2.48
N ASP A 455 -49.57 -18.54 3.41
CA ASP A 455 -51.00 -18.87 3.46
C ASP A 455 -51.88 -17.63 3.65
N THR A 456 -51.46 -16.67 4.50
CA THR A 456 -52.20 -15.43 4.70
C THR A 456 -52.25 -14.51 3.48
N LEU A 457 -51.34 -14.69 2.51
CA LEU A 457 -51.30 -13.92 1.28
C LEU A 457 -52.23 -14.48 0.18
N GLY A 458 -52.89 -15.62 0.44
CA GLY A 458 -53.89 -16.21 -0.44
C GLY A 458 -53.32 -16.76 -1.75
N PRO A 459 -52.44 -17.77 -1.71
CA PRO A 459 -51.89 -18.40 -2.90
C PRO A 459 -52.98 -19.04 -3.75
N ILE A 460 -52.84 -18.97 -5.07
CA ILE A 460 -53.73 -19.60 -6.04
C ILE A 460 -52.94 -20.76 -6.67
N ASP A 461 -53.50 -21.96 -6.63
CA ASP A 461 -52.83 -23.20 -7.09
C ASP A 461 -51.44 -23.42 -6.47
N GLY A 462 -51.29 -23.02 -5.20
CA GLY A 462 -50.04 -23.17 -4.45
C GLY A 462 -48.96 -22.16 -4.83
N LYS A 463 -49.29 -21.09 -5.56
CA LYS A 463 -48.35 -20.02 -5.96
C LYS A 463 -48.88 -18.63 -5.64
N LEU A 464 -47.96 -17.73 -5.28
CA LEU A 464 -48.22 -16.30 -5.10
C LEU A 464 -47.85 -15.55 -6.37
N THR A 465 -48.72 -14.62 -6.77
CA THR A 465 -48.40 -13.68 -7.85
C THR A 465 -47.30 -12.72 -7.44
N GLY A 466 -46.50 -12.24 -8.39
CA GLY A 466 -45.47 -11.24 -8.11
C GLY A 466 -46.00 -9.95 -7.46
N ALA A 467 -47.25 -9.57 -7.70
CA ALA A 467 -47.88 -8.43 -7.03
C ALA A 467 -48.12 -8.69 -5.53
N ALA A 468 -48.64 -9.88 -5.18
CA ALA A 468 -48.87 -10.28 -3.80
C ALA A 468 -47.54 -10.41 -3.04
N ALA A 469 -46.57 -11.13 -3.60
CA ALA A 469 -45.24 -11.28 -3.01
C ALA A 469 -44.54 -9.92 -2.83
N LYS A 470 -44.57 -9.05 -3.84
CA LYS A 470 -44.00 -7.69 -3.74
C LYS A 470 -44.63 -6.88 -2.60
N SER A 471 -45.95 -6.98 -2.41
CA SER A 471 -46.64 -6.25 -1.33
C SER A 471 -46.14 -6.65 0.07
N GLU A 472 -45.76 -7.92 0.25
CA GLU A 472 -45.16 -8.40 1.50
C GLU A 472 -43.69 -7.99 1.61
N MET A 473 -42.89 -8.25 0.56
CA MET A 473 -41.46 -7.96 0.54
C MET A 473 -41.14 -6.49 0.84
N VAL A 474 -41.96 -5.55 0.37
CA VAL A 474 -41.76 -4.10 0.62
C VAL A 474 -41.90 -3.73 2.10
N LYS A 475 -42.58 -4.53 2.93
CA LYS A 475 -42.71 -4.29 4.38
C LYS A 475 -41.38 -4.38 5.12
N SER A 476 -40.39 -5.07 4.56
CA SER A 476 -39.01 -5.11 5.06
C SER A 476 -38.30 -3.74 5.03
N LYS A 477 -38.86 -2.75 4.33
CA LYS A 477 -38.28 -1.41 4.11
C LYS A 477 -36.94 -1.42 3.38
N LEU A 478 -36.59 -2.52 2.71
CA LEU A 478 -35.42 -2.57 1.85
C LEU A 478 -35.65 -1.77 0.55
N PRO A 479 -34.60 -1.17 -0.04
CA PRO A 479 -34.70 -0.49 -1.33
C PRO A 479 -35.24 -1.40 -2.45
N ASN A 480 -36.03 -0.86 -3.38
CA ASN A 480 -36.60 -1.62 -4.50
C ASN A 480 -35.53 -2.33 -5.36
N SER A 481 -34.33 -1.77 -5.48
CA SER A 481 -33.21 -2.41 -6.18
C SER A 481 -32.76 -3.72 -5.50
N VAL A 482 -32.78 -3.74 -4.16
CA VAL A 482 -32.45 -4.92 -3.36
C VAL A 482 -33.57 -5.95 -3.43
N LEU A 483 -34.83 -5.52 -3.27
CA LEU A 483 -35.99 -6.43 -3.37
C LEU A 483 -36.11 -7.05 -4.77
N GLY A 484 -35.82 -6.28 -5.82
CA GLY A 484 -35.74 -6.81 -7.18
C GLY A 484 -34.62 -7.83 -7.37
N LYS A 485 -33.51 -7.71 -6.63
CA LYS A 485 -32.44 -8.72 -6.60
C LYS A 485 -32.89 -9.98 -5.85
N VAL A 486 -33.54 -9.85 -4.69
CA VAL A 486 -34.12 -10.98 -3.95
C VAL A 486 -35.11 -11.75 -4.83
N TRP A 487 -36.03 -11.05 -5.50
CA TRP A 487 -37.00 -11.65 -6.42
C TRP A 487 -36.30 -12.55 -7.45
N LYS A 488 -35.31 -12.00 -8.16
CA LYS A 488 -34.56 -12.73 -9.19
C LYS A 488 -33.80 -13.95 -8.67
N LEU A 489 -33.39 -13.93 -7.39
CA LEU A 489 -32.71 -15.05 -6.75
C LEU A 489 -33.69 -16.11 -6.23
N SER A 490 -34.93 -15.73 -5.95
CA SER A 490 -35.93 -16.59 -5.31
C SER A 490 -36.87 -17.27 -6.29
N ASP A 491 -37.20 -16.59 -7.40
CA ASP A 491 -37.94 -17.13 -8.55
C ASP A 491 -37.02 -18.06 -9.36
N VAL A 492 -36.79 -19.27 -8.83
CA VAL A 492 -35.78 -20.21 -9.33
C VAL A 492 -36.22 -20.81 -10.67
N ASP A 493 -37.50 -21.15 -10.81
CA ASP A 493 -38.06 -21.66 -12.07
C ASP A 493 -38.41 -20.57 -13.09
N LYS A 494 -38.31 -19.28 -12.71
CA LYS A 494 -38.48 -18.10 -13.56
C LYS A 494 -39.87 -18.00 -14.18
N ASP A 495 -40.89 -18.50 -13.49
CA ASP A 495 -42.27 -18.45 -13.98
C ASP A 495 -43.00 -17.15 -13.60
N GLY A 496 -42.34 -16.26 -12.83
CA GLY A 496 -42.88 -14.97 -12.42
C GLY A 496 -43.85 -15.03 -11.24
N MET A 497 -43.95 -16.19 -10.60
CA MET A 497 -44.69 -16.45 -9.37
C MET A 497 -43.74 -17.05 -8.32
N LEU A 498 -44.19 -17.18 -7.07
CA LEU A 498 -43.41 -17.87 -6.04
C LEU A 498 -44.27 -18.96 -5.41
N ASP A 499 -43.80 -20.20 -5.43
CA ASP A 499 -44.36 -21.25 -4.57
C ASP A 499 -43.92 -21.09 -3.10
N SER A 500 -44.38 -21.99 -2.21
CA SER A 500 -44.05 -21.92 -0.77
C SER A 500 -42.54 -22.00 -0.51
N ASP A 501 -41.79 -22.81 -1.29
CA ASP A 501 -40.35 -22.94 -1.15
C ASP A 501 -39.62 -21.67 -1.62
N GLU A 502 -40.01 -21.13 -2.76
CA GLU A 502 -39.43 -19.90 -3.33
C GLU A 502 -39.76 -18.66 -2.48
N PHE A 503 -40.97 -18.61 -1.90
CA PHE A 503 -41.34 -17.56 -0.97
C PHE A 503 -40.56 -17.65 0.34
N ALA A 504 -40.38 -18.85 0.89
CA ALA A 504 -39.54 -19.05 2.07
C ALA A 504 -38.08 -18.64 1.82
N LEU A 505 -37.53 -18.97 0.64
CA LEU A 505 -36.23 -18.49 0.21
C LEU A 505 -36.17 -16.96 0.13
N ALA A 506 -37.18 -16.32 -0.46
CA ALA A 506 -37.24 -14.86 -0.56
C ALA A 506 -37.23 -14.18 0.81
N MET A 507 -38.01 -14.70 1.77
CA MET A 507 -38.07 -14.18 3.12
C MET A 507 -36.74 -14.37 3.86
N HIS A 508 -36.09 -15.52 3.70
CA HIS A 508 -34.77 -15.78 4.26
C HIS A 508 -33.69 -14.83 3.70
N LEU A 509 -33.68 -14.58 2.38
CA LEU A 509 -32.76 -13.63 1.76
C LEU A 509 -33.01 -12.18 2.23
N ILE A 510 -34.27 -11.80 2.44
CA ILE A 510 -34.62 -10.52 3.06
C ILE A 510 -34.03 -10.44 4.47
N GLU A 511 -34.20 -11.47 5.29
CA GLU A 511 -33.68 -11.52 6.66
C GLU A 511 -32.15 -11.41 6.70
N ILE A 512 -31.44 -12.15 5.83
CA ILE A 512 -30.00 -12.02 5.65
C ILE A 512 -29.61 -10.57 5.36
N LYS A 513 -30.34 -9.89 4.47
CA LYS A 513 -30.04 -8.51 4.10
C LYS A 513 -30.39 -7.49 5.19
N VAL A 514 -31.48 -7.73 5.93
CA VAL A 514 -31.86 -6.93 7.10
C VAL A 514 -30.82 -7.06 8.21
N ASN A 515 -30.23 -8.24 8.38
CA ASN A 515 -29.12 -8.49 9.31
C ASN A 515 -27.76 -7.95 8.83
N GLY A 516 -27.74 -7.19 7.73
CA GLY A 516 -26.56 -6.46 7.26
C GLY A 516 -25.62 -7.28 6.36
N HIS A 517 -25.99 -8.48 5.93
CA HIS A 517 -25.21 -9.28 5.00
C HIS A 517 -25.56 -8.96 3.54
N ASP A 518 -24.60 -9.05 2.64
CA ASP A 518 -24.85 -8.82 1.22
C ASP A 518 -25.45 -10.02 0.51
N LEU A 519 -26.33 -9.74 -0.46
CA LEU A 519 -26.94 -10.75 -1.32
C LEU A 519 -25.95 -11.19 -2.41
N PRO A 520 -25.91 -12.47 -2.79
CA PRO A 520 -24.97 -13.00 -3.76
C PRO A 520 -25.39 -12.58 -5.17
N THR A 521 -24.48 -12.65 -6.14
CA THR A 521 -24.83 -12.41 -7.55
C THR A 521 -25.67 -13.54 -8.12
N GLU A 522 -25.41 -14.77 -7.69
CA GLU A 522 -26.09 -16.01 -8.08
C GLU A 522 -26.47 -16.79 -6.82
N LEU A 523 -27.56 -17.55 -6.87
CA LEU A 523 -28.02 -18.32 -5.72
C LEU A 523 -27.08 -19.52 -5.47
N PRO A 524 -26.44 -19.64 -4.30
CA PRO A 524 -25.61 -20.80 -3.96
C PRO A 524 -26.42 -22.10 -3.90
N GLU A 525 -25.82 -23.22 -4.30
CA GLU A 525 -26.48 -24.54 -4.36
C GLU A 525 -27.13 -24.95 -3.03
N HIS A 526 -26.51 -24.65 -1.88
CA HIS A 526 -27.05 -25.02 -0.57
C HIS A 526 -28.33 -24.24 -0.22
N LEU A 527 -28.53 -23.05 -0.80
CA LEU A 527 -29.74 -22.25 -0.64
C LEU A 527 -30.83 -22.59 -1.66
N VAL A 528 -30.51 -23.33 -2.73
CA VAL A 528 -31.52 -23.79 -3.70
C VAL A 528 -32.53 -24.69 -2.97
N PRO A 529 -33.85 -24.42 -3.07
CA PRO A 529 -34.84 -25.24 -2.41
C PRO A 529 -34.73 -26.71 -2.86
N PRO A 530 -34.84 -27.69 -1.94
CA PRO A 530 -34.64 -29.10 -2.27
C PRO A 530 -35.50 -29.60 -3.45
N SER A 531 -36.73 -29.07 -3.60
CA SER A 531 -37.66 -29.36 -4.69
C SER A 531 -37.20 -28.85 -6.06
N LYS A 532 -36.29 -27.88 -6.10
CA LYS A 532 -35.79 -27.21 -7.31
C LYS A 532 -34.33 -27.59 -7.65
N ARG A 533 -33.67 -28.42 -6.85
CA ARG A 533 -32.30 -28.91 -7.12
C ARG A 533 -32.32 -29.87 -8.31
N GLY A 534 -32.19 -29.34 -9.53
CA GLY A 534 -32.21 -30.12 -10.77
C GLY A 534 -32.98 -29.49 -11.93
N PHE A 535 -33.55 -28.30 -11.73
CA PHE A 535 -34.06 -27.45 -12.80
C PHE A 535 -32.95 -26.67 -13.52
#